data_AF-A0A965KFW5-F1
#
_entry.id   AF-A0A965KFW5-F1
#
_cell.length_a   1.000
_cell.length_b   1.000
_cell.length_c   1.000
_cell.angle_alpha   90.00
_cell.angle_beta   90.00
_cell.angle_gamma   90.00
#
_symmetry.space_group_name_H-M   'P 1'
#
loop_
_entity.id
_entity.type
_entity.pdbx_description
1 polymer ?
#
loop_
_entity_poly.entity_id
_entity_poly.type
_entity_poly.pdbx_seq_one_letter_code
_entity_poly.pdbx_strand_id
1 'polypeptide(L)' 'MNKIHYLKASIIRGLAKSQGKRVSRAFLNALDQYVEAKVIAACQTHNGGLKTLDAGLAHFIFVGGLKKKTK' A
#
# COMPACT_ATOMS: atom_id res chain seq x y z
N MET A 1 -10.39 -5.37 -18.56
CA MET A 1 -9.97 -5.88 -17.24
C MET A 1 -10.69 -5.09 -16.16
N ASN A 2 -11.36 -5.74 -15.22
CA ASN A 2 -11.93 -5.05 -14.06
C ASN A 2 -10.80 -4.49 -13.20
N LYS A 3 -10.90 -3.22 -12.83
CA LYS A 3 -9.93 -2.57 -11.94
C LYS A 3 -10.05 -3.22 -10.55
N ILE A 4 -8.98 -3.83 -10.07
CA ILE A 4 -8.92 -4.34 -8.70
C ILE A 4 -8.84 -3.14 -7.76
N HIS A 5 -9.68 -3.15 -6.73
CA HIS A 5 -9.64 -2.17 -5.65
C HIS A 5 -9.12 -2.85 -4.38
N TYR A 6 -7.92 -2.46 -3.95
CA TYR A 6 -7.28 -2.97 -2.74
C TYR A 6 -7.91 -2.36 -1.49
N LEU A 7 -8.41 -1.13 -1.58
CA LEU A 7 -9.01 -0.42 -0.46
C LEU A 7 -10.51 -0.18 -0.62
N LYS A 8 -11.27 -0.45 0.44
CA LYS A 8 -12.71 -0.16 0.49
C LYS A 8 -12.94 1.34 0.67
N ALA A 9 -13.33 2.01 -0.42
CA ALA A 9 -13.50 3.47 -0.46
C ALA A 9 -14.42 4.03 0.63
N SER A 10 -15.46 3.29 1.07
CA SER A 10 -16.37 3.74 2.12
C SER A 10 -15.70 3.86 3.49
N ILE A 11 -14.75 2.98 3.82
CA ILE A 11 -13.98 3.04 5.07
C ILE A 11 -13.10 4.29 5.07
N ILE A 12 -12.37 4.52 3.97
CA ILE A 12 -11.50 5.70 3.83
C ILE A 12 -12.30 7.00 3.91
N ARG A 13 -13.46 7.06 3.24
CA ARG A 13 -14.37 8.22 3.32
C ARG A 13 -14.93 8.43 4.72
N GLY A 14 -15.28 7.35 5.42
CA GLY A 14 -15.76 7.39 6.80
C GLY A 14 -14.72 7.98 7.74
N LEU A 15 -13.47 7.49 7.66
CA LEU A 15 -12.35 8.01 8.43
C LEU A 15 -12.07 9.48 8.11
N ALA A 16 -11.97 9.86 6.84
CA ALA A 16 -11.74 11.26 6.49
C ALA A 16 -12.86 12.17 7.00
N LYS A 17 -14.12 11.73 6.93
CA LYS A 17 -15.27 12.47 7.46
C LYS A 17 -15.19 12.66 8.97
N SER A 18 -14.78 11.64 9.73
CA SER A 18 -14.60 11.77 11.18
C SER A 18 -13.50 12.77 11.55
N GLN A 19 -12.59 13.05 10.62
CA GLN A 19 -11.53 14.07 10.73
C GLN A 19 -11.93 15.42 10.11
N GLY A 20 -13.21 15.62 9.75
CA GLY A 20 -13.69 16.87 9.14
C GLY A 20 -13.23 17.08 7.69
N LYS A 21 -12.79 16.02 7.00
CA LYS A 21 -12.31 16.07 5.61
C LYS A 21 -13.22 15.33 4.64
N ARG A 22 -13.07 15.64 3.35
CA ARG A 22 -13.69 14.91 2.23
C ARG A 22 -12.60 14.24 1.41
N VAL A 23 -12.95 13.16 0.74
CA VAL A 23 -12.03 12.39 -0.10
C VAL A 23 -12.49 12.44 -1.55
N SER A 24 -11.61 12.92 -2.43
CA SER A 24 -11.84 12.93 -3.87
C SER A 24 -11.63 11.53 -4.48
N ARG A 25 -12.21 11.30 -5.66
CA ARG A 25 -11.96 10.06 -6.41
C ARG A 25 -10.50 9.91 -6.82
N ALA A 26 -9.83 11.01 -7.16
CA ALA A 26 -8.42 11.02 -7.52
C ALA A 26 -7.53 10.56 -6.36
N PHE A 27 -7.79 11.03 -5.14
CA PHE A 27 -7.07 10.58 -3.94
C PHE A 27 -7.23 9.07 -3.71
N LEU A 28 -8.45 8.55 -3.81
CA LEU A 28 -8.70 7.11 -3.66
C LEU A 28 -7.94 6.30 -4.70
N ASN A 29 -7.94 6.72 -5.96
CA ASN A 29 -7.20 6.05 -7.02
C ASN A 29 -5.70 6.03 -6.75
N ALA A 30 -5.13 7.17 -6.32
CA ALA A 30 -3.70 7.28 -6.04
C ALA A 30 -3.29 6.41 -4.84
N LEU A 31 -4.13 6.38 -3.79
CA LEU A 31 -3.89 5.53 -2.62
C LEU A 31 -3.96 4.03 -2.97
N ASP A 32 -4.92 3.64 -3.79
CA ASP A 32 -5.08 2.26 -4.28
C ASP A 32 -3.85 1.82 -5.10
N GLN A 33 -3.37 2.69 -6.02
CA GLN A 33 -2.15 2.47 -6.80
C GLN A 33 -0.90 2.38 -5.92
N TYR A 34 -0.82 3.20 -4.87
CA TYR A 34 0.27 3.13 -3.91
C TYR A 34 0.31 1.78 -3.20
N VAL A 35 -0.85 1.28 -2.73
CA VAL A 35 -0.94 -0.04 -2.09
C VAL A 35 -0.56 -1.15 -3.07
N GLU A 36 -1.06 -1.10 -4.30
CA GLU A 36 -0.70 -2.05 -5.36
C GLU A 36 0.82 -2.12 -5.56
N ALA A 37 1.47 -0.97 -5.74
CA ALA A 37 2.91 -0.90 -5.93
C ALA A 37 3.70 -1.49 -4.73
N LYS A 38 3.20 -1.30 -3.51
CA LYS A 38 3.82 -1.86 -2.30
C LYS A 38 3.63 -3.37 -2.19
N VAL A 39 2.46 -3.88 -2.57
CA VAL A 39 2.19 -5.34 -2.59
C VAL A 39 3.09 -6.01 -3.64
N ILE A 40 3.20 -5.43 -4.84
CA ILE A 40 4.11 -5.93 -5.89
C ILE A 40 5.56 -5.93 -5.39
N ALA A 41 6.01 -4.85 -4.75
CA ALA A 41 7.36 -4.78 -4.18
C ALA A 41 7.59 -5.86 -3.11
N ALA A 42 6.60 -6.14 -2.26
CA ALA A 42 6.68 -7.20 -1.27
C ALA A 42 6.82 -8.58 -1.95
N CYS A 43 6.02 -8.87 -2.98
CA CYS A 43 6.12 -10.12 -3.74
C CYS A 43 7.48 -10.33 -4.43
N GLN A 44 8.17 -9.24 -4.80
CA GLN A 44 9.47 -9.28 -5.46
C GLN A 44 10.66 -9.29 -4.47
N THR A 45 10.40 -9.02 -3.20
CA THR A 45 11.47 -8.91 -2.19
C THR A 45 11.76 -10.28 -1.60
N HIS A 46 13.04 -10.65 -1.58
CA HIS A 46 13.49 -11.90 -0.97
C HIS A 46 13.29 -11.86 0.57
N ASN A 47 12.46 -12.77 1.09
CA ASN A 47 12.14 -12.87 2.53
C ASN A 47 12.82 -14.10 3.18
N GLY A 48 14.14 -14.26 3.01
CA GLY A 48 14.88 -15.35 3.67
C GLY A 48 14.41 -16.76 3.30
N GLY A 49 13.90 -16.97 2.09
CA GLY A 49 13.33 -18.24 1.63
C GLY A 49 11.85 -18.46 2.02
N LEU A 50 11.24 -17.58 2.82
CA LEU A 50 9.82 -17.62 3.12
C LEU A 50 9.00 -17.11 1.93
N LYS A 51 7.91 -17.83 1.61
CA LYS A 51 6.91 -17.39 0.62
C LYS A 51 5.85 -16.46 1.21
N THR A 52 5.75 -16.42 2.54
CA THR A 52 4.77 -15.61 3.26
C THR A 52 5.21 -14.14 3.30
N LEU A 53 4.27 -13.23 3.04
CA LEU A 53 4.46 -11.80 3.31
C LEU A 53 4.17 -11.55 4.80
N ASP A 54 5.19 -11.67 5.64
CA ASP A 54 5.07 -11.57 7.09
C ASP A 54 5.31 -10.16 7.65
N ALA A 55 5.30 -10.03 8.97
CA ALA A 55 5.52 -8.76 9.67
C ALA A 55 6.92 -8.16 9.42
N GLY A 56 7.95 -8.99 9.24
CA GLY A 56 9.31 -8.54 8.97
C GLY A 56 9.40 -7.91 7.57
N LEU A 57 8.83 -8.58 6.57
CA LEU A 57 8.73 -8.05 5.22
C LEU A 57 7.85 -6.80 5.16
N ALA A 58 6.72 -6.79 5.87
CA ALA A 58 5.86 -5.63 5.97
C ALA A 58 6.63 -4.42 6.56
N HIS A 59 7.36 -4.62 7.66
CA HIS A 59 8.17 -3.57 8.24
C HIS A 59 9.21 -3.05 7.24
N PHE A 60 9.90 -3.93 6.51
CA PHE A 60 10.86 -3.55 5.48
C PHE A 60 10.25 -2.71 4.35
N ILE A 61 9.08 -3.12 3.83
CA ILE A 61 8.42 -2.48 2.69
C ILE A 61 7.76 -1.14 3.04
N PHE A 62 7.14 -1.06 4.23
CA PHE A 62 6.31 0.07 4.63
C PHE A 62 7.01 1.06 5.57
N VAL A 63 7.96 0.62 6.40
CA VAL A 63 8.57 1.45 7.46
C VAL A 63 10.07 1.66 7.23
N GLY A 64 10.81 0.58 6.92
CA GLY A 64 12.26 0.59 6.84
C GLY A 64 12.84 1.41 5.67
N GLY A 65 12.00 1.73 4.68
CA GLY A 65 12.39 2.45 3.48
C GLY A 65 13.28 1.57 2.58
N LEU A 66 12.87 1.41 1.32
CA LEU A 66 13.81 1.07 0.26
C LEU A 66 14.81 2.23 0.17
N LYS A 67 15.89 2.21 0.96
CA LYS A 67 17.01 3.10 0.75
C LYS A 67 17.50 2.81 -0.66
N LYS A 68 17.19 3.70 -1.61
CA LYS A 68 17.78 3.65 -2.95
C LYS A 68 19.30 3.58 -2.72
N LYS A 69 19.93 2.49 -3.17
CA LYS A 69 21.37 2.50 -3.39
C LYS A 69 21.63 3.54 -4.47
N THR A 70 21.93 4.77 -4.07
CA THR A 70 22.61 5.74 -4.93
C THR A 70 23.95 5.10 -5.27
N LYS A 71 24.13 4.76 -6.55
CA LYS A 71 25.45 4.49 -7.12
C LYS A 71 26.15 5.82 -7.32
#